data_AF-A0ABD0PK46-F1
#
_entry.id   AF-A0ABD0PK46-F1
#
_cell.length_a   1.000
_cell.length_b   1.000
_cell.length_c   1.000
_cell.angle_alpha   90.00
_cell.angle_beta   90.00
_cell.angle_gamma   90.00
#
_symmetry.space_group_name_H-M   'P 1'
#
loop_
_entity.id
_entity.type
_entity.pdbx_description
1 polymer ?
#
loop_
_entity_poly.entity_id
_entity_poly.type
_entity_poly.pdbx_seq_one_letter_code
_entity_poly.pdbx_strand_id
1 'polypeptide(L)'
;FEELQSEDDQGSDVYSDVDPPNWQQLVGRDVLAGLTPHEIKRQEVINELFYTERAHVRMLKVLDSVFYQKLTRDNILPPADIENIFTNLEEIIQLH
;
A
#
# COMPACT_ATOMS: atom_id res chain seq x y z
N PHE A 1 35.81 4.98 1.11
CA PHE A 1 34.97 3.88 0.63
C PHE A 1 33.63 4.07 1.29
N GLU A 2 32.77 4.87 0.66
CA GLU A 2 31.37 4.99 1.05
C GLU A 2 30.70 3.65 0.79
N GLU A 3 30.08 3.10 1.84
CA GLU A 3 29.16 1.97 1.72
C GLU A 3 27.99 2.44 0.84
N LEU A 4 27.99 1.98 -0.40
CA LEU A 4 26.81 2.01 -1.26
C LEU A 4 25.73 1.19 -0.54
N GLN A 5 24.83 1.89 0.15
CA GLN A 5 23.56 1.33 0.57
C GLN A 5 22.88 0.82 -0.69
N SER A 6 22.79 -0.51 -0.81
CA SER A 6 22.09 -1.18 -1.91
C SER A 6 20.65 -0.69 -1.96
N GLU A 7 20.24 -0.11 -3.09
CA GLU A 7 18.88 0.39 -3.36
C GLU A 7 17.78 -0.68 -3.23
N ASP A 8 18.14 -1.94 -3.00
CA ASP A 8 17.22 -3.08 -2.85
C ASP A 8 16.61 -3.23 -1.43
N ASP A 9 17.04 -2.46 -0.42
CA ASP A 9 16.54 -2.62 0.97
C ASP A 9 15.24 -1.84 1.27
N GLN A 10 14.76 -0.99 0.35
CA GLN A 10 13.50 -0.24 0.55
C GLN A 10 12.24 -1.07 0.23
N GLY A 11 12.39 -2.33 -0.18
CA GLY A 11 11.28 -3.21 -0.55
C GLY A 11 10.68 -4.03 0.61
N SER A 12 11.24 -3.99 1.82
CA SER A 12 10.85 -4.91 2.90
C SER A 12 9.39 -4.70 3.38
N ASP A 13 8.92 -3.46 3.45
CA ASP A 13 7.55 -3.13 3.89
C ASP A 13 6.46 -3.40 2.83
N VAL A 14 6.88 -3.66 1.58
CA VAL A 14 5.98 -3.90 0.46
C VAL A 14 5.33 -5.28 0.55
N TYR A 15 6.07 -6.28 1.06
CA TYR A 15 5.66 -7.68 1.05
C TYR A 15 5.04 -8.16 2.36
N SER A 16 4.76 -7.28 3.31
CA SER A 16 4.07 -7.67 4.54
C SER A 16 2.57 -7.89 4.22
N ASP A 17 2.26 -9.04 3.62
CA ASP A 17 0.91 -9.61 3.49
C ASP A 17 0.43 -10.10 4.85
N VAL A 18 0.49 -9.22 5.86
CA VAL A 18 0.12 -9.54 7.23
C VAL A 18 -1.38 -9.34 7.29
N ASP A 19 -2.12 -10.45 7.22
CA ASP A 19 -3.57 -10.51 7.48
C ASP A 19 -4.00 -9.42 8.46
N PRO A 20 -5.07 -8.66 8.16
CA PRO A 20 -5.44 -7.50 8.95
C PRO A 20 -5.49 -7.88 10.43
N PRO A 21 -4.72 -7.20 11.30
CA PRO A 21 -4.78 -7.47 12.71
C PRO A 21 -6.23 -7.28 13.16
N ASN A 22 -6.73 -8.20 13.98
CA ASN A 22 -8.08 -8.10 14.51
C ASN A 22 -8.16 -6.79 15.31
N TRP A 23 -8.89 -5.80 14.80
CA TRP A 23 -8.97 -4.46 15.40
C TRP A 23 -9.48 -4.51 16.85
N GLN A 24 -10.25 -5.54 17.21
CA GLN A 24 -10.71 -5.76 18.58
C GLN A 24 -9.54 -6.01 19.55
N GLN A 25 -8.40 -6.51 19.08
CA GLN A 25 -7.18 -6.66 19.88
C GLN A 25 -6.44 -5.34 20.09
N LEU A 26 -6.75 -4.31 19.28
CA LEU A 26 -6.13 -2.98 19.35
C LEU A 26 -6.87 -2.03 20.29
N VAL A 27 -8.04 -2.44 20.83
CA VAL A 27 -8.89 -1.63 21.70
C VAL A 27 -9.03 -2.27 23.08
N GLY A 28 -9.27 -1.43 24.09
CA GLY A 28 -9.50 -1.87 25.47
C GLY A 28 -10.75 -2.75 25.59
N ARG A 29 -10.71 -3.71 26.53
CA ARG A 29 -11.85 -4.62 26.80
C ARG A 29 -13.10 -3.89 27.27
N ASP A 30 -12.93 -2.79 27.99
CA ASP A 30 -13.97 -1.87 28.44
C ASP A 30 -14.69 -1.18 27.28
N VAL A 31 -13.94 -0.76 26.25
CA VAL A 31 -14.50 -0.18 25.03
C VAL A 31 -15.33 -1.22 24.29
N LEU A 32 -14.79 -2.42 24.06
CA LEU A 32 -15.51 -3.50 23.37
C LEU A 32 -16.81 -3.90 24.08
N ALA A 33 -16.79 -3.96 25.41
CA ALA A 33 -17.97 -4.31 26.20
C ALA A 33 -19.09 -3.26 26.09
N GLY A 34 -18.75 -2.01 25.76
CA GLY A 34 -19.70 -0.92 25.53
C GLY A 34 -20.28 -0.89 24.11
N LEU A 35 -19.76 -1.68 23.16
CA LEU A 35 -20.21 -1.66 21.77
C LEU A 35 -21.37 -2.64 21.55
N THR A 36 -22.33 -2.23 20.72
CA THR A 36 -23.37 -3.12 20.23
C THR A 36 -22.80 -4.04 19.14
N PRO A 37 -23.40 -5.23 18.88
CA PRO A 37 -22.99 -6.08 17.76
C PRO A 37 -22.99 -5.36 16.40
N HIS A 38 -23.92 -4.42 16.21
CA HIS A 38 -23.99 -3.60 15.00
C HIS A 38 -22.76 -2.68 14.87
N GLU A 39 -22.34 -2.03 15.96
CA GLU A 39 -21.17 -1.15 15.95
C GLU A 39 -19.87 -1.94 15.77
N ILE A 40 -19.76 -3.13 16.39
CA ILE A 40 -18.63 -4.04 16.15
C ILE A 40 -18.55 -4.37 14.65
N LYS A 41 -19.68 -4.72 14.02
CA LYS A 41 -19.68 -5.06 12.60
C LYS A 41 -19.32 -3.86 11.71
N ARG A 42 -19.78 -2.65 12.07
CA ARG A 42 -19.43 -1.41 11.38
C ARG A 42 -17.91 -1.16 11.44
N GLN A 43 -17.29 -1.33 12.61
CA GLN A 43 -15.85 -1.17 12.78
C GLN A 43 -15.04 -2.23 12.01
N GLU A 44 -15.54 -3.47 11.91
CA GLU A 44 -14.92 -4.50 11.07
C GLU A 44 -14.85 -4.07 9.59
N VAL A 45 -15.96 -3.57 9.05
CA VAL A 45 -16.02 -3.11 7.64
C VAL A 45 -15.11 -1.90 7.42
N ILE A 46 -15.05 -0.97 8.38
CA ILE A 46 -14.14 0.18 8.32
C ILE A 46 -12.68 -0.27 8.34
N ASN A 47 -12.31 -1.18 9.24
CA ASN A 47 -10.95 -1.71 9.34
C ASN A 47 -10.53 -2.46 8.07
N GLU A 48 -11.45 -3.25 7.49
CA GLU A 48 -11.23 -3.93 6.21
C GLU A 48 -10.97 -2.93 5.07
N LEU A 49 -11.75 -1.84 5.00
CA LEU A 49 -11.53 -0.79 4.01
C LEU A 49 -10.14 -0.17 4.14
N PHE A 50 -9.74 0.24 5.35
CA PHE A 50 -8.40 0.82 5.56
C PHE A 50 -7.28 -0.15 5.18
N TYR A 51 -7.45 -1.43 5.51
CA TYR A 51 -6.43 -2.42 5.23
C TYR A 51 -6.31 -2.71 3.73
N THR A 52 -7.44 -2.93 3.05
CA THR A 52 -7.46 -3.20 1.61
C THR A 52 -6.98 -1.99 0.81
N GLU A 53 -7.32 -0.78 1.24
CA GLU A 53 -6.81 0.46 0.64
C GLU A 53 -5.30 0.61 0.83
N ARG A 54 -4.78 0.36 2.03
CA ARG A 54 -3.32 0.38 2.26
C ARG A 54 -2.60 -0.66 1.41
N ALA A 55 -3.18 -1.85 1.22
CA ALA A 55 -2.65 -2.86 0.31
C ALA A 55 -2.66 -2.37 -1.15
N HIS A 56 -3.74 -1.69 -1.57
CA HIS A 56 -3.84 -1.08 -2.89
C HIS A 56 -2.75 -0.03 -3.13
N VAL A 57 -2.57 0.93 -2.20
CA VAL A 57 -1.52 1.95 -2.29
C VAL A 57 -0.12 1.33 -2.34
N ARG A 58 0.14 0.27 -1.56
CA ARG A 58 1.42 -0.45 -1.65
C ARG A 58 1.63 -1.05 -3.03
N MET A 59 0.61 -1.67 -3.62
CA MET A 59 0.70 -2.20 -4.98
C MET A 59 0.98 -1.10 -6.01
N LEU A 60 0.35 0.07 -5.88
CA LEU A 60 0.63 1.22 -6.75
C LEU A 60 2.07 1.71 -6.61
N LYS A 61 2.61 1.77 -5.39
CA LYS A 61 4.02 2.13 -5.14
C LYS A 61 5.00 1.12 -5.73
N VAL A 62 4.66 -0.16 -5.75
CA VAL A 62 5.45 -1.19 -6.47
C VAL A 62 5.39 -0.95 -7.96
N LEU A 63 4.19 -0.66 -8.48
CA LEU A 63 4.00 -0.36 -9.89
C LEU A 63 4.89 0.82 -10.32
N ASP A 64 4.96 1.86 -9.48
CA ASP A 64 5.85 3.01 -9.70
C ASP A 64 7.34 2.62 -9.61
N SER A 65 7.80 2.17 -8.45
CA SER A 65 9.24 1.99 -8.17
C SER A 65 9.88 0.82 -8.94
N VAL A 66 9.17 -0.30 -9.11
CA VAL A 66 9.72 -1.52 -9.72
C VAL A 66 9.53 -1.53 -11.22
N PHE A 67 8.42 -0.99 -11.73
CA PHE A 67 8.09 -1.04 -13.15
C PHE A 67 8.28 0.32 -13.83
N TYR A 68 7.50 1.34 -13.47
CA TYR A 68 7.53 2.64 -14.15
C TYR A 68 8.92 3.28 -14.14
N GLN A 69 9.54 3.39 -12.96
CA GLN A 69 10.86 4.01 -12.80
C GLN A 69 11.95 3.19 -13.50
N LYS A 70 11.94 1.86 -13.41
CA LYS A 70 12.93 1.01 -14.10
C LYS A 70 12.79 1.07 -15.61
N LEU A 71 11.57 0.97 -16.14
CA LEU A 71 11.31 1.06 -17.59
C LEU A 71 11.77 2.40 -18.16
N THR A 72 11.56 3.48 -17.41
CA THR A 72 11.95 4.84 -17.78
C THR A 72 13.47 5.03 -17.72
N ARG A 73 14.10 4.67 -16.58
CA ARG A 73 15.53 4.85 -16.36
C ARG A 73 16.39 4.04 -17.33
N ASP A 74 16.00 2.80 -17.56
CA ASP A 74 16.75 1.86 -18.40
C ASP A 74 16.35 2.02 -19.89
N ASN A 75 15.47 2.97 -20.20
CA ASN A 75 14.97 3.31 -21.53
C ASN A 75 14.49 2.09 -22.34
N ILE A 76 13.77 1.19 -21.64
CA ILE A 76 13.31 -0.09 -22.19
C ILE A 76 12.18 0.12 -23.21
N LEU A 77 11.34 1.14 -22.99
CA LEU A 77 10.24 1.52 -23.86
C LEU A 77 10.30 3.03 -24.17
N PRO A 78 9.74 3.47 -25.32
CA PRO A 78 9.55 4.88 -25.58
C PRO A 78 8.72 5.55 -24.46
N PRO A 79 9.06 6.79 -24.04
CA PRO A 79 8.33 7.49 -22.98
C PRO A 79 6.82 7.57 -23.20
N ALA A 80 6.39 7.79 -24.45
CA ALA A 80 4.96 7.85 -24.80
C ALA A 80 4.23 6.52 -24.54
N ASP A 81 4.90 5.38 -24.73
CA ASP A 81 4.29 4.07 -24.45
C ASP A 81 4.21 3.82 -22.95
N ILE A 82 5.22 4.28 -22.19
CA ILE A 82 5.22 4.20 -20.72
C ILE A 82 4.08 5.05 -20.14
N GLU A 83 3.89 6.28 -20.60
CA GLU A 83 2.77 7.15 -20.18
C GLU A 83 1.39 6.55 -20.50
N ASN A 84 1.26 5.86 -21.65
CA ASN A 84 0.02 5.16 -22.02
C ASN A 84 -0.25 3.90 -21.17
N ILE A 85 0.79 3.21 -20.70
CA ILE A 85 0.64 2.03 -19.85
C ILE A 85 0.33 2.45 -18.39
N PHE A 86 1.01 3.48 -17.89
CA PHE A 86 0.92 3.95 -16.50
C PHE A 86 0.22 5.32 -16.41
N THR A 87 -0.91 5.46 -17.10
CA THR A 87 -1.62 6.74 -17.20
C THR A 87 -2.08 7.22 -15.82
N ASN A 88 -1.69 8.46 -15.48
CA ASN A 88 -2.03 9.14 -14.23
C ASN A 88 -1.59 8.39 -12.95
N LEU A 89 -0.57 7.52 -13.04
CA LEU A 89 -0.13 6.72 -11.90
C LEU A 89 0.27 7.59 -10.69
N GLU A 90 0.99 8.69 -10.92
CA GLU A 90 1.38 9.63 -9.86
C GLU A 90 0.16 10.30 -9.20
N GLU A 91 -0.83 10.73 -9.99
CA GLU A 91 -2.05 11.36 -9.47
C GLU A 91 -2.86 10.36 -8.64
N ILE A 92 -2.98 9.11 -9.09
CA ILE A 92 -3.67 8.05 -8.36
C ILE A 92 -2.94 7.78 -7.04
N ILE A 93 -1.61 7.65 -7.05
CA ILE A 93 -0.84 7.45 -5.81
C ILE A 93 -0.99 8.63 -4.84
N GLN A 94 -1.13 9.87 -5.31
CA GLN A 94 -1.34 11.04 -4.45
C GLN A 94 -2.77 11.15 -3.91
N LEU A 95 -3.75 10.64 -4.66
CA LEU A 95 -5.16 10.67 -4.26
C LEU A 95 -5.48 9.68 -3.15
N HIS A 96 -4.75 8.56 -3.10
CA HIS A 96 -4.94 7.46 -2.16
C HIS A 96 -3.95 7.50 -0.99
#